data_AF-U2TVS8-F1
#
_entry.id   AF-U2TVS8-F1
#
_cell.length_a   1.000
_cell.length_b   1.000
_cell.length_c   1.000
_cell.angle_alpha   90.00
_cell.angle_beta   90.00
_cell.angle_gamma   90.00
#
_symmetry.space_group_name_H-M   'P 1'
#
loop_
_entity.id
_entity.type
_entity.pdbx_description
1 polymer ?
#
loop_
_entity_poly.entity_id
_entity_poly.type
_entity_poly.pdbx_seq_one_letter_code
_entity_poly.pdbx_strand_id
1 'polypeptide(L)'
;MKVCKRRHWNMEALKTAISDLLASDETSLSPRYRAHALTDALEGYRSLHVGSAPNPPKDKWVLMYRLSGHEVILVRTGTHDEVYGK
;
A
#
# COMPACT_ATOMS: atom_id res chain seq x y z
N MET A 1 4.32 12.52 0.91
CA MET A 1 3.30 12.89 -0.11
C MET A 1 3.79 13.75 -1.29
N LYS A 2 4.91 14.51 -1.22
CA LYS A 2 5.39 15.34 -2.36
C LYS A 2 5.81 14.52 -3.60
N VAL A 3 6.33 13.31 -3.44
CA VAL A 3 6.84 12.48 -4.57
C VAL A 3 5.72 11.87 -5.40
N CYS A 4 4.68 11.31 -4.78
CA CYS A 4 3.51 10.74 -5.48
C CYS A 4 2.77 11.79 -6.32
N LYS A 5 2.56 13.00 -5.75
CA LYS A 5 1.92 14.11 -6.46
C LYS A 5 2.74 14.58 -7.68
N ARG A 6 4.07 14.59 -7.57
CA ARG A 6 4.97 14.93 -8.69
C ARG A 6 4.96 13.91 -9.82
N ARG A 7 4.59 12.65 -9.54
CA ARG A 7 4.50 11.56 -10.52
C ARG A 7 3.11 11.42 -11.14
N HIS A 8 2.19 12.35 -10.86
CA HIS A 8 0.79 12.30 -11.29
C HIS A 8 0.08 10.99 -10.90
N TRP A 9 0.51 10.35 -9.81
CA TRP A 9 -0.15 9.14 -9.33
C TRP A 9 -1.55 9.46 -8.84
N ASN A 10 -2.48 8.53 -9.10
CA ASN A 10 -3.87 8.70 -8.75
C ASN A 10 -4.05 8.69 -7.22
N MET A 11 -4.06 9.87 -6.60
CA MET A 11 -4.22 9.99 -5.15
C MET A 11 -5.58 9.50 -4.65
N GLU A 12 -6.61 9.48 -5.51
CA GLU A 12 -7.90 8.88 -5.15
C GLU A 12 -7.77 7.36 -5.02
N ALA A 13 -6.97 6.70 -5.87
CA ALA A 13 -6.70 5.27 -5.72
C ALA A 13 -6.02 4.94 -4.39
N LEU A 14 -5.11 5.79 -3.89
CA LEU A 14 -4.53 5.60 -2.55
C LEU A 14 -5.56 5.79 -1.44
N LYS A 15 -6.40 6.83 -1.53
CA LYS A 15 -7.45 7.06 -0.54
C LYS A 15 -8.41 5.88 -0.49
N THR A 16 -8.86 5.38 -1.65
CA THR A 16 -9.71 4.19 -1.74
C THR A 16 -9.01 2.97 -1.14
N ALA A 17 -7.72 2.76 -1.42
CA ALA A 17 -6.98 1.65 -0.82
C ALA A 17 -6.90 1.73 0.71
N ILE A 18 -6.71 2.93 1.27
CA ILE A 18 -6.70 3.16 2.72
C ILE A 18 -8.10 2.95 3.31
N SER A 19 -9.15 3.49 2.68
CA SER A 19 -10.52 3.31 3.14
C SER A 19 -10.93 1.83 3.11
N ASP A 20 -10.61 1.12 2.03
CA ASP A 20 -10.88 -0.32 1.93
C ASP A 20 -10.10 -1.10 3.00
N LEU A 21 -8.84 -0.72 3.28
CA LEU A 21 -8.03 -1.32 4.34
C LEU A 21 -8.64 -1.09 5.74
N LEU A 22 -9.13 0.12 6.02
CA LEU A 22 -9.76 0.46 7.31
C LEU A 22 -11.14 -0.17 7.48
N ALA A 23 -11.85 -0.42 6.38
CA ALA A 23 -13.16 -1.08 6.38
C ALA A 23 -13.06 -2.62 6.34
N SER A 24 -11.87 -3.16 6.11
CA SER A 24 -11.63 -4.60 6.09
C SER A 24 -11.31 -5.10 7.49
N ASP A 25 -12.16 -5.96 8.05
CA ASP A 25 -11.74 -6.87 9.10
C ASP A 25 -10.76 -7.91 8.53
N GLU A 26 -9.99 -8.59 9.39
CA GLU A 26 -8.77 -9.38 9.11
C GLU A 26 -8.76 -10.31 7.87
N THR A 27 -9.89 -10.57 7.21
CA THR A 27 -10.06 -11.60 6.17
C THR A 27 -10.61 -11.17 4.81
N SER A 28 -10.93 -9.90 4.51
CA SER A 28 -11.48 -9.60 3.17
C SER A 28 -11.05 -8.30 2.51
N LEU A 29 -9.74 -8.01 2.52
CA LEU A 29 -9.23 -7.04 1.57
C LEU A 29 -9.26 -7.63 0.16
N SER A 30 -9.84 -6.90 -0.80
CA SER A 30 -9.98 -7.37 -2.19
C SER A 30 -8.65 -7.91 -2.76
N PRO A 31 -8.64 -9.10 -3.41
CA PRO A 31 -7.42 -9.68 -4.00
C PRO A 31 -6.70 -8.77 -4.98
N ARG A 32 -7.39 -7.75 -5.54
CA ARG A 32 -6.79 -6.73 -6.41
C ARG A 32 -5.62 -6.00 -5.76
N TYR A 33 -5.65 -5.85 -4.43
CA TYR A 33 -4.62 -5.17 -3.67
C TYR A 33 -3.39 -6.03 -3.42
N ARG A 34 -3.47 -7.35 -3.72
CA ARG A 34 -2.37 -8.32 -3.54
C ARG A 34 -1.66 -8.15 -2.19
N ALA A 35 -2.45 -7.93 -1.14
CA ALA A 35 -1.89 -7.66 0.16
C ALA A 35 -1.18 -8.89 0.71
N HIS A 36 0.01 -8.71 1.25
CA HIS A 36 0.84 -9.78 1.78
C HIS A 36 1.67 -9.29 2.97
N ALA A 37 2.05 -10.22 3.84
CA ALA A 37 3.05 -9.96 4.88
C ALA A 37 4.43 -9.86 4.25
N LEU A 38 5.28 -8.99 4.80
CA LEU A 38 6.68 -8.85 4.41
C LEU A 38 7.55 -9.78 5.26
N THR A 39 8.75 -10.08 4.75
CA THR A 39 9.69 -11.05 5.33
C THR A 39 11.01 -10.37 5.72
N ASP A 40 11.90 -11.14 6.35
CA ASP A 40 13.27 -10.75 6.70
C ASP A 40 13.29 -9.50 7.60
N ALA A 41 14.09 -8.49 7.26
CA ALA A 41 14.20 -7.23 8.03
C ALA A 41 12.90 -6.42 8.11
N LEU A 42 11.85 -6.81 7.36
CA LEU A 42 10.55 -6.17 7.33
C LEU A 42 9.44 -7.09 7.88
N GLU A 43 9.80 -8.14 8.62
CA GLU A 43 8.83 -8.96 9.33
C GLU A 43 7.96 -8.12 10.28
N GLY A 44 6.68 -8.46 10.38
CA GLY A 44 5.67 -7.68 11.12
C GLY A 44 5.06 -6.52 10.34
N TYR A 45 5.60 -6.17 9.17
CA TYR A 45 4.97 -5.27 8.23
C TYR A 45 4.16 -6.03 7.17
N ARG A 46 3.21 -5.33 6.57
CA ARG A 46 2.40 -5.79 5.44
C ARG A 46 2.48 -4.77 4.32
N SER A 47 2.27 -5.22 3.09
CA SER A 47 2.16 -4.32 1.95
C SER A 47 0.98 -4.65 1.06
N LEU A 48 0.41 -3.61 0.46
CA LEU A 48 -0.61 -3.72 -0.58
C LEU A 48 -0.24 -2.86 -1.79
N HIS A 49 -0.71 -3.28 -2.96
CA HIS A 49 -0.48 -2.63 -4.24
C HIS A 49 -1.58 -1.62 -4.53
N VAL A 50 -1.19 -0.39 -4.86
CA VAL A 50 -2.11 0.69 -5.20
C VAL A 50 -2.06 0.93 -6.70
N GLY A 51 -3.22 1.13 -7.34
CA GLY A 51 -3.28 1.50 -8.74
C GLY A 51 -2.64 2.88 -8.98
N SER A 52 -1.49 2.91 -9.66
CA SER A 52 -0.76 4.17 -9.91
C SER A 52 -1.38 5.04 -11.00
N ALA A 53 -2.12 4.45 -11.94
CA ALA A 53 -2.77 5.13 -13.07
C ALA A 53 -3.93 4.26 -13.62
N PRO A 54 -4.89 4.86 -14.36
CA PRO A 54 -5.81 4.09 -15.19
C PRO A 54 -5.04 3.42 -16.36
N ASN A 55 -5.20 2.11 -16.52
CA ASN A 55 -4.78 1.27 -17.67
C ASN A 55 -3.32 1.34 -18.18
N PRO A 56 -2.55 0.25 -18.07
CA PRO A 56 -2.53 -0.71 -16.98
C PRO A 56 -1.69 -0.18 -15.81
N PRO A 57 -2.09 -0.41 -14.55
CA PRO A 57 -1.23 -0.11 -13.42
C PRO A 57 0.03 -0.96 -13.54
N LYS A 58 1.17 -0.29 -13.71
CA LYS A 58 2.45 -0.93 -13.46
C LYS A 58 2.47 -1.17 -11.94
N ASP A 59 2.73 -2.41 -11.49
CA ASP A 59 2.91 -2.80 -10.08
C ASP A 59 4.12 -2.09 -9.46
N LYS A 60 4.03 -0.77 -9.38
CA LYS A 60 5.08 0.12 -8.96
C LYS A 60 4.72 0.65 -7.60
N TRP A 61 3.48 1.08 -7.40
CA TRP A 61 3.07 1.78 -6.20
C TRP A 61 2.61 0.82 -5.11
N VAL A 62 3.29 0.87 -3.98
CA VAL A 62 3.02 0.05 -2.81
C VAL A 62 2.72 0.95 -1.60
N LEU A 63 1.82 0.48 -0.74
CA LEU A 63 1.60 1.01 0.60
C LEU A 63 2.06 -0.04 1.61
N MET A 64 3.06 0.30 2.42
CA MET A 64 3.52 -0.48 3.57
C MET A 64 2.80 0.01 4.84
N TYR A 65 2.27 -0.93 5.60
CA TYR A 65 1.58 -0.68 6.85
C TYR A 65 1.91 -1.78 7.86
N ARG A 66 1.53 -1.58 9.12
CA ARG A 66 1.50 -2.63 10.14
C ARG A 66 0.20 -2.55 10.94
N LEU A 67 -0.19 -3.67 11.52
CA LEU A 67 -1.31 -3.76 12.45
C LEU A 67 -0.77 -3.66 13.88
N SER A 68 -1.45 -2.91 14.74
CA SER A 68 -1.10 -2.73 16.15
C SER A 68 -2.37 -2.71 16.98
N GLY A 69 -2.78 -3.87 17.50
CA GLY A 69 -4.11 -4.01 18.08
C GLY A 69 -5.18 -3.74 17.02
N HIS A 70 -6.07 -2.77 17.29
CA HIS A 70 -7.11 -2.34 16.36
C HIS A 70 -6.69 -1.18 15.45
N GLU A 71 -5.41 -0.80 15.46
CA GLU A 71 -4.90 0.32 14.67
C GLU A 71 -4.17 -0.17 13.42
N VAL A 72 -4.42 0.54 12.31
CA VAL A 72 -3.63 0.44 11.09
C VAL A 72 -2.63 1.58 11.07
N ILE A 73 -1.34 1.25 11.13
CA ILE A 73 -0.26 2.24 11.09
C ILE A 73 0.32 2.27 9.68
N LEU A 74 0.13 3.39 8.98
CA LEU A 74 0.70 3.62 7.66
C LEU A 74 2.17 4.03 7.78
N VAL A 75 3.06 3.27 7.16
CA VAL A 75 4.52 3.40 7.39
C VAL A 75 5.18 4.14 6.24
N ARG A 76 5.03 3.63 5.02
CA ARG A 76 5.64 4.20 3.80
C ARG A 76 4.76 3.94 2.59
N THR A 77 4.84 4.80 1.57
CA THR A 77 4.23 4.54 0.28
C THR A 77 5.05 5.15 -0.86
N GLY A 78 5.18 4.44 -1.97
CA GLY A 78 6.15 4.78 -3.01
C GLY A 78 6.35 3.62 -3.99
N THR A 79 7.44 3.67 -4.77
CA THR A 79 7.89 2.48 -5.50
C THR A 79 8.37 1.39 -4.55
N HIS A 80 8.57 0.17 -5.06
CA HIS A 80 9.19 -0.90 -4.28
C HIS A 80 10.55 -0.47 -3.71
N ASP A 81 11.40 0.14 -4.53
CA ASP A 81 12.72 0.65 -4.12
C ASP A 81 12.61 1.69 -2.99
N GLU A 82 11.69 2.65 -3.11
CA GLU A 82 11.47 3.70 -2.11
C GLU A 82 10.91 3.16 -0.79
N VAL A 83 10.07 2.12 -0.86
CA VAL A 83 9.39 1.56 0.31
C VAL A 83 10.29 0.55 1.04
N TYR A 84 10.95 -0.33 0.28
CA TYR A 84 11.75 -1.44 0.80
C TYR A 84 13.25 -1.13 0.90
N GLY A 85 13.73 -0.01 0.34
CA GLY A 85 15.14 0.38 0.37
C GLY A 85 16.03 -0.46 -0.55
N LYS A 86 15.52 -0.83 -1.73
CA LYS A 86 16.31 -1.46 -2.80
C LYS A 86 16.96 -0.44 -3.71
#